data_AF-A0A961A267-F1
#
_entry.id   AF-A0A961A267-F1
#
_cell.length_a   1.000
_cell.length_b   1.000
_cell.length_c   1.000
_cell.angle_alpha   90.00
_cell.angle_beta   90.00
_cell.angle_gamma   90.00
#
_symmetry.space_group_name_H-M   'P 1'
#
loop_
_entity.id
_entity.type
_entity.pdbx_description
1 polymer ?
#
loop_
_entity_poly.entity_id
_entity_poly.type
_entity_poly.pdbx_seq_one_letter_code
_entity_poly.pdbx_strand_id
1 'polypeptide(L)'
;MDRDWLTSTEAAELLSRLTGRPLRRQRLQQLCSEGRLVYRDMEVVRHERRISRASIEQLARTGLPRERSGGGHVQVQEELRGRDLRGVILHGAQLRGRDLRDADLRNADLSGANLQDADLRGADLRNAGLTGAVLDNADLRGARLEGCDLSGASLAGADLSE
;
A
#
# COMPACT_ATOMS: atom_id res chain seq x y z
N MET A 1 -19.30 16.72 5.18
CA MET A 1 -18.19 17.03 4.23
C MET A 1 -18.17 15.90 3.24
N ASP A 2 -18.47 16.20 1.98
CA ASP A 2 -18.62 15.23 0.89
C ASP A 2 -17.42 14.27 0.84
N ARG A 3 -17.67 13.01 1.18
CA ARG A 3 -16.71 11.95 0.91
C ARG A 3 -16.97 11.51 -0.53
N ASP A 4 -16.03 11.84 -1.42
CA ASP A 4 -15.99 11.46 -2.85
C ASP A 4 -15.86 9.93 -2.99
N TRP A 5 -16.95 9.23 -2.65
CA TRP A 5 -17.10 7.80 -2.73
C TRP A 5 -17.54 7.41 -4.13
N LEU A 6 -16.71 6.67 -4.85
CA LEU A 6 -17.01 6.13 -6.18
C LEU A 6 -17.68 4.77 -6.06
N THR A 7 -18.72 4.53 -6.85
CA THR A 7 -19.24 3.19 -7.10
C THR A 7 -18.15 2.33 -7.76
N SER A 8 -18.28 1.00 -7.67
CA SER A 8 -17.36 0.08 -8.37
C SER A 8 -17.25 0.30 -9.89
N THR A 9 -18.24 0.94 -10.52
CA THR A 9 -18.20 1.32 -11.93
C THR A 9 -17.37 2.58 -12.14
N GLU A 10 -17.68 3.66 -11.42
CA GLU A 10 -16.93 4.93 -11.50
C GLU A 10 -15.46 4.74 -11.11
N ALA A 11 -15.20 3.91 -10.12
CA ALA A 11 -13.85 3.53 -9.70
C ALA A 11 -13.07 2.81 -10.82
N ALA A 12 -13.71 1.87 -11.52
CA ALA A 12 -13.08 1.16 -12.62
C ALA A 12 -12.82 2.08 -13.83
N GLU A 13 -13.73 3.00 -14.12
CA GLU A 13 -13.56 4.01 -15.18
C GLU A 13 -12.42 4.98 -14.87
N LEU A 14 -12.39 5.53 -13.66
CA LEU A 14 -11.32 6.43 -13.23
C LEU A 14 -9.97 5.72 -13.28
N LEU A 15 -9.88 4.49 -12.76
CA LEU A 15 -8.65 3.71 -12.79
C LEU A 15 -8.22 3.41 -14.24
N SER A 16 -9.17 3.15 -15.14
CA SER A 16 -8.88 2.94 -16.56
C SER A 16 -8.31 4.19 -17.22
N ARG A 17 -8.86 5.37 -16.89
CA ARG A 17 -8.36 6.66 -17.38
C ARG A 17 -6.96 6.97 -16.87
N LEU A 18 -6.70 6.71 -15.59
CA LEU A 18 -5.40 7.01 -14.97
C LEU A 18 -4.29 6.04 -15.39
N THR A 19 -4.63 4.78 -15.64
CA THR A 19 -3.65 3.74 -16.02
C THR A 19 -3.54 3.51 -17.53
N GLY A 20 -4.43 4.10 -18.32
CA GLY A 20 -4.51 3.89 -19.77
C GLY A 20 -4.92 2.46 -20.17
N ARG A 21 -5.46 1.66 -19.24
CA ARG A 21 -5.83 0.25 -19.46
C ARG A 21 -7.30 0.03 -19.12
N PRO A 22 -8.10 -0.60 -20.00
CA PRO A 22 -9.50 -0.86 -19.70
C PRO A 22 -9.63 -1.87 -18.55
N LEU A 23 -10.26 -1.46 -17.46
CA LEU A 23 -10.61 -2.30 -16.32
C LEU A 23 -12.11 -2.48 -16.23
N ARG A 24 -12.53 -3.73 -16.07
CA ARG A 24 -13.94 -4.06 -15.83
C ARG A 24 -14.23 -3.99 -14.34
N ARG A 25 -15.46 -3.58 -13.99
CA ARG A 25 -16.02 -3.62 -12.63
C ARG A 25 -15.73 -4.93 -11.89
N GLN A 26 -15.90 -6.08 -12.57
CA GLN A 26 -15.63 -7.41 -12.00
C GLN A 26 -14.17 -7.57 -11.55
N ARG A 27 -13.21 -7.01 -12.28
CA ARG A 27 -11.79 -7.06 -11.91
C ARG A 27 -11.52 -6.22 -10.67
N LEU A 28 -12.14 -5.04 -10.58
CA LEU A 28 -12.05 -4.19 -9.40
C LEU A 28 -12.66 -4.89 -8.16
N GLN A 29 -13.82 -5.53 -8.32
CA GLN A 29 -14.45 -6.34 -7.27
C GLN A 29 -13.57 -7.52 -6.84
N GLN A 30 -12.90 -8.18 -7.80
CA GLN A 30 -11.95 -9.26 -7.51
C GLN A 30 -10.75 -8.74 -6.70
N LEU A 31 -10.14 -7.62 -7.10
CA LEU A 31 -9.05 -6.98 -6.35
C LEU A 31 -9.48 -6.58 -4.93
N CYS A 32 -10.75 -6.15 -4.75
CA CYS A 32 -11.32 -5.90 -3.43
C CYS A 32 -11.43 -7.19 -2.61
N SER A 33 -11.89 -8.29 -3.23
CA SER A 33 -12.04 -9.59 -2.54
C SER A 33 -10.72 -10.27 -2.22
N GLU A 34 -9.67 -10.02 -2.99
CA GLU A 34 -8.32 -10.53 -2.76
C GLU A 34 -7.57 -9.74 -1.67
N GLY A 35 -8.21 -8.76 -1.03
CA GLY A 35 -7.59 -7.90 -0.02
C GLY A 35 -6.47 -7.02 -0.55
N ARG A 36 -6.38 -6.85 -1.88
CA ARG A 36 -5.38 -6.00 -2.54
C ARG A 36 -5.74 -4.52 -2.53
N LEU A 37 -6.90 -4.19 -1.95
CA LEU A 37 -7.40 -2.84 -1.71
C LEU A 37 -7.55 -2.66 -0.20
N VAL A 38 -6.74 -1.77 0.36
CA VAL A 38 -6.59 -1.64 1.82
C VAL A 38 -7.89 -1.08 2.44
N TYR A 39 -8.34 -1.76 3.49
CA TYR A 39 -9.62 -1.60 4.16
C TYR A 39 -9.64 -0.39 5.12
N ARG A 40 -9.80 0.81 4.58
CA ARG A 40 -10.39 1.96 5.32
C ARG A 40 -11.36 2.79 4.48
N ASP A 41 -11.29 2.62 3.16
CA ASP A 41 -12.06 3.39 2.18
C ASP A 41 -13.16 2.56 1.51
N MET A 42 -13.72 1.56 2.20
CA MET A 42 -14.80 0.75 1.66
C MET A 42 -16.03 0.85 2.56
N GLU A 43 -17.00 1.66 2.14
CA GLU A 43 -18.30 1.78 2.80
C GLU A 43 -19.32 0.94 2.01
N VAL A 44 -20.03 0.03 2.71
CA VAL A 44 -21.16 -0.70 2.13
C VAL A 44 -22.39 0.19 2.31
N VAL A 45 -22.70 0.99 1.30
CA VAL A 45 -23.92 1.80 1.28
C VAL A 45 -24.92 1.09 0.40
N ARG A 46 -26.07 0.68 0.96
CA ARG A 46 -27.19 0.05 0.21
C ARG A 46 -26.75 -1.12 -0.69
N HIS A 47 -25.95 -2.05 -0.16
CA HIS A 47 -25.45 -3.25 -0.86
C HIS A 47 -24.42 -3.00 -1.98
N GLU A 48 -23.90 -1.78 -2.13
CA GLU A 48 -22.80 -1.49 -3.04
C GLU A 48 -21.53 -1.14 -2.26
N ARG A 49 -20.42 -1.81 -2.61
CA ARG A 49 -19.08 -1.45 -2.13
C ARG A 49 -18.65 -0.16 -2.85
N ARG A 50 -18.53 0.95 -2.11
CA ARG A 50 -17.98 2.20 -2.62
C ARG A 50 -16.50 2.30 -2.26
N ILE A 51 -15.70 2.94 -3.11
CA ILE A 51 -14.25 3.12 -2.92
C ILE A 51 -13.93 4.60 -3.04
N SER A 52 -13.07 5.14 -2.18
CA SER A 52 -12.72 6.56 -2.27
C SER A 52 -11.98 6.86 -3.57
N ARG A 53 -12.20 8.04 -4.13
CA ARG A 53 -11.42 8.54 -5.27
C ARG A 53 -9.91 8.51 -4.99
N ALA A 54 -9.50 8.88 -3.78
CA ALA A 54 -8.11 8.88 -3.34
C ALA A 54 -7.49 7.47 -3.43
N SER A 55 -8.22 6.44 -2.99
CA SER A 55 -7.80 5.04 -3.12
C SER A 55 -7.60 4.62 -4.58
N ILE A 56 -8.46 5.07 -5.49
CA ILE A 56 -8.34 4.78 -6.93
C ILE A 56 -7.13 5.48 -7.56
N GLU A 57 -6.91 6.75 -7.21
CA GLU A 57 -5.74 7.50 -7.67
C GLU A 57 -4.44 6.88 -7.14
N GLN A 58 -4.45 6.40 -5.90
CA GLN A 58 -3.32 5.69 -5.30
C GLN A 58 -3.00 4.40 -6.05
N LEU A 59 -4.00 3.55 -6.34
CA LEU A 59 -3.79 2.33 -7.13
C LEU A 59 -3.18 2.58 -8.50
N ALA A 60 -3.60 3.67 -9.15
CA ALA A 60 -3.06 4.05 -10.44
C ALA A 60 -1.56 4.37 -10.35
N ARG A 61 -1.13 5.00 -9.25
CA ARG A 61 0.28 5.34 -8.98
C ARG A 61 1.11 4.13 -8.59
N THR A 62 0.59 3.28 -7.71
CA THR A 62 1.33 2.10 -7.20
C THR A 62 1.37 0.94 -8.21
N GLY A 63 0.47 0.96 -9.20
CA GLY A 63 0.33 -0.07 -10.22
C GLY A 63 -0.72 -1.12 -9.85
N LEU A 64 -1.45 -1.58 -10.88
CA LEU A 64 -2.42 -2.66 -10.76
C LEU A 64 -1.74 -4.01 -10.61
N PRO A 65 -2.17 -4.86 -9.66
CA PRO A 65 -1.67 -6.22 -9.57
C PRO A 65 -2.00 -7.00 -10.84
N ARG A 66 -0.95 -7.45 -11.57
CA ARG A 66 -1.12 -8.15 -12.85
C ARG A 66 -1.92 -9.44 -12.69
N GLU A 67 -2.77 -9.75 -13.68
CA GLU A 67 -3.58 -10.96 -13.69
C GLU A 67 -2.71 -12.22 -13.62
N ARG A 68 -3.10 -13.16 -12.77
CA ARG A 68 -2.59 -14.52 -12.79
C ARG A 68 -3.17 -15.25 -13.99
N SER A 69 -2.34 -15.46 -15.01
CA SER A 69 -2.56 -16.53 -15.99
C SER A 69 -1.34 -17.45 -15.96
N GLY A 70 -1.57 -18.71 -15.58
CA GLY A 70 -0.61 -19.81 -15.78
C GLY A 70 0.39 -20.02 -14.65
N GLY A 71 0.48 -21.27 -14.19
CA GLY A 71 1.45 -21.74 -13.22
C GLY A 71 2.89 -21.45 -13.65
N GLY A 72 3.65 -20.89 -12.73
CA GLY A 72 5.05 -20.52 -12.85
C GLY A 72 5.35 -19.68 -11.62
N HIS A 73 6.42 -19.98 -10.91
CA HIS A 73 6.78 -19.29 -9.68
C HIS A 73 6.78 -17.77 -9.90
N VAL A 74 5.79 -17.06 -9.36
CA VAL A 74 5.75 -15.60 -9.37
C VAL A 74 6.56 -15.15 -8.17
N GLN A 75 7.81 -14.74 -8.41
CA GLN A 75 8.60 -14.02 -7.42
C GLN A 75 7.92 -12.67 -7.18
N VAL A 76 7.18 -12.57 -6.07
CA VAL A 76 6.50 -11.34 -5.62
C VAL A 76 7.49 -10.37 -4.96
N GLN A 77 8.81 -10.57 -5.12
CA GLN A 77 9.84 -9.85 -4.40
C GLN A 77 10.23 -8.50 -5.03
N GLU A 78 9.83 -8.18 -6.26
CA GLU A 78 10.43 -7.05 -6.98
C GLU A 78 9.61 -5.74 -7.04
N GLU A 79 8.33 -5.73 -6.68
CA GLU A 79 7.47 -4.64 -7.18
C GLU A 79 7.47 -3.32 -6.39
N LEU A 80 8.06 -3.24 -5.18
CA LEU A 80 7.97 -2.03 -4.34
C LEU A 80 9.28 -1.23 -4.21
N ARG A 81 10.41 -1.81 -4.61
CA ARG A 81 11.70 -1.15 -4.61
C ARG A 81 11.68 0.13 -5.46
N GLY A 82 12.16 1.24 -4.92
CA GLY A 82 12.28 2.52 -5.61
C GLY A 82 10.95 3.15 -6.04
N ARG A 83 9.81 2.64 -5.57
CA ARG A 83 8.50 3.13 -5.99
C ARG A 83 8.15 4.44 -5.29
N ASP A 84 7.44 5.30 -6.01
CA ASP A 84 6.73 6.42 -5.42
C ASP A 84 5.46 5.93 -4.71
N LEU A 85 5.56 5.84 -3.39
CA LEU A 85 4.51 5.43 -2.46
C LEU A 85 4.15 6.60 -1.53
N ARG A 86 4.30 7.85 -1.98
CA ARG A 86 4.02 9.00 -1.13
C ARG A 86 2.53 9.13 -0.83
N GLY A 87 2.23 9.36 0.44
CA GLY A 87 0.85 9.55 0.90
C GLY A 87 -0.03 8.31 0.74
N VAL A 88 0.54 7.14 0.47
CA VAL A 88 -0.24 5.92 0.31
C VAL A 88 -0.86 5.51 1.63
N ILE A 89 -2.10 5.03 1.59
CA ILE A 89 -2.77 4.41 2.72
C ILE A 89 -2.46 2.90 2.67
N LEU A 90 -1.67 2.44 3.63
CA LEU A 90 -1.22 1.06 3.85
C LEU A 90 -1.51 0.60 5.28
N HIS A 91 -2.52 1.19 5.94
CA HIS A 91 -2.94 0.82 7.28
C HIS A 91 -3.22 -0.69 7.38
N GLY A 92 -2.55 -1.37 8.32
CA GLY A 92 -2.72 -2.82 8.52
C GLY A 92 -2.20 -3.70 7.38
N ALA A 93 -1.47 -3.13 6.41
CA ALA A 93 -0.99 -3.87 5.24
C ALA A 93 -0.04 -5.01 5.64
N GLN A 94 -0.12 -6.12 4.91
CA GLN A 94 0.76 -7.27 5.09
C GLN A 94 1.98 -7.15 4.16
N LEU A 95 3.04 -6.55 4.69
CA LEU A 95 4.30 -6.24 4.01
C LEU A 95 5.49 -7.04 4.56
N ARG A 96 5.22 -8.15 5.27
CA ARG A 96 6.26 -9.02 5.82
C ARG A 96 7.21 -9.50 4.72
N GLY A 97 8.52 -9.34 4.93
CA GLY A 97 9.56 -9.80 4.02
C GLY A 97 9.61 -9.09 2.67
N ARG A 98 8.99 -7.90 2.54
CA ARG A 98 8.95 -7.16 1.27
C ARG A 98 10.20 -6.33 1.05
N ASP A 99 10.60 -6.22 -0.21
CA ASP A 99 11.64 -5.30 -0.67
C ASP A 99 11.02 -3.92 -0.94
N LEU A 100 11.25 -3.01 0.00
CA LEU A 100 10.86 -1.60 -0.02
C LEU A 100 12.11 -0.70 -0.12
N ARG A 101 13.25 -1.25 -0.55
CA ARG A 101 14.48 -0.47 -0.68
C ARG A 101 14.27 0.74 -1.55
N ASP A 102 14.87 1.86 -1.18
CA ASP A 102 14.83 3.11 -1.95
C ASP A 102 13.40 3.64 -2.21
N ALA A 103 12.35 3.06 -1.59
CA ALA A 103 10.97 3.47 -1.82
C ALA A 103 10.69 4.82 -1.18
N ASP A 104 9.90 5.65 -1.86
CA ASP A 104 9.48 6.95 -1.34
C ASP A 104 8.13 6.80 -0.63
N LEU A 105 8.16 6.61 0.68
CA LEU A 105 7.01 6.41 1.58
C LEU A 105 6.64 7.68 2.35
N ARG A 106 7.07 8.86 1.89
CA ARG A 106 6.82 10.11 2.62
C ARG A 106 5.32 10.35 2.80
N ASN A 107 4.94 10.68 4.03
CA ASN A 107 3.54 10.89 4.44
C ASN A 107 2.63 9.66 4.26
N ALA A 108 3.17 8.45 4.07
CA ALA A 108 2.36 7.24 3.98
C ALA A 108 1.71 6.90 5.34
N ASP A 109 0.49 6.36 5.33
CA ASP A 109 -0.14 5.75 6.51
C ASP A 109 0.17 4.25 6.52
N LEU A 110 1.19 3.86 7.29
CA LEU A 110 1.60 2.49 7.59
C LEU A 110 1.15 2.04 8.99
N SER A 111 0.19 2.73 9.60
CA SER A 111 -0.23 2.43 10.97
C SER A 111 -0.69 0.97 11.05
N GLY A 112 -0.25 0.20 12.05
CA GLY A 112 -0.61 -1.21 12.20
C GLY A 112 -0.10 -2.15 11.09
N ALA A 113 0.69 -1.67 10.13
CA ALA A 113 1.22 -2.51 9.06
C ALA A 113 2.20 -3.56 9.61
N ASN A 114 2.19 -4.75 9.01
CA ASN A 114 3.16 -5.80 9.30
C ASN A 114 4.32 -5.69 8.32
N LEU A 115 5.42 -5.09 8.76
CA LEU A 115 6.71 -4.90 8.06
C LEU A 115 7.80 -5.83 8.62
N GLN A 116 7.42 -6.91 9.32
CA GLN A 116 8.38 -7.86 9.87
C GLN A 116 9.30 -8.41 8.77
N ASP A 117 10.60 -8.54 9.06
CA ASP A 117 11.62 -9.00 8.12
C ASP A 117 11.70 -8.19 6.79
N ALA A 118 11.07 -7.00 6.70
CA ALA A 118 11.06 -6.19 5.47
C ALA A 118 12.42 -5.50 5.26
N ASP A 119 12.77 -5.29 3.99
CA ASP A 119 13.97 -4.58 3.58
C ASP A 119 13.61 -3.15 3.17
N LEU A 120 13.86 -2.19 4.06
CA LEU A 120 13.56 -0.76 3.95
C LEU A 120 14.83 0.07 3.73
N ARG A 121 15.95 -0.55 3.32
CA ARG A 121 17.21 0.17 3.16
C ARG A 121 17.08 1.35 2.20
N GLY A 122 17.54 2.52 2.64
CA GLY A 122 17.45 3.75 1.85
C GLY A 122 16.03 4.27 1.60
N ALA A 123 14.98 3.66 2.19
CA ALA A 123 13.62 4.12 2.01
C ALA A 123 13.41 5.51 2.66
N ASP A 124 12.60 6.35 2.02
CA ASP A 124 12.24 7.66 2.54
C ASP A 124 10.88 7.60 3.25
N LEU A 125 10.89 7.47 4.57
CA LEU A 125 9.70 7.35 5.42
C LEU A 125 9.28 8.69 6.04
N ARG A 126 9.88 9.83 5.66
CA ARG A 126 9.63 11.10 6.37
C ARG A 126 8.15 11.43 6.50
N ASN A 127 7.73 11.79 7.71
CA ASN A 127 6.34 12.03 8.10
C ASN A 127 5.36 10.86 7.89
N ALA A 128 5.83 9.62 7.70
CA ALA A 128 4.96 8.45 7.64
C ALA A 128 4.36 8.13 9.02
N GLY A 129 3.09 7.72 9.05
CA GLY A 129 2.43 7.19 10.24
C GLY A 129 2.72 5.70 10.38
N LEU A 130 3.43 5.30 11.43
CA LEU A 130 3.80 3.90 11.73
C LEU A 130 3.22 3.45 13.08
N THR A 131 2.21 4.16 13.60
CA THR A 131 1.58 3.87 14.89
C THR A 131 1.14 2.41 14.95
N GLY A 132 1.64 1.63 15.91
CA GLY A 132 1.32 0.20 16.06
C GLY A 132 1.85 -0.72 14.97
N ALA A 133 2.73 -0.27 14.07
CA ALA A 133 3.33 -1.12 13.05
C ALA A 133 4.28 -2.18 13.65
N VAL A 134 4.42 -3.32 12.98
CA VAL A 134 5.36 -4.38 13.38
C VAL A 134 6.54 -4.38 12.42
N LEU A 135 7.71 -3.91 12.88
CA LEU A 135 8.97 -3.81 12.13
C LEU A 135 10.03 -4.79 12.66
N ASP A 136 9.61 -5.86 13.35
CA ASP A 136 10.55 -6.81 13.94
C ASP A 136 11.49 -7.39 12.86
N ASN A 137 12.79 -7.38 13.13
CA ASN A 137 13.86 -7.78 12.20
C ASN A 137 13.87 -7.03 10.85
N ALA A 138 13.20 -5.87 10.73
CA ALA A 138 13.27 -5.08 9.51
C ALA A 138 14.66 -4.45 9.33
N ASP A 139 15.14 -4.38 8.09
CA ASP A 139 16.38 -3.72 7.72
C ASP A 139 16.08 -2.28 7.29
N LEU A 140 16.29 -1.32 8.19
CA LEU A 140 16.04 0.11 8.00
C LEU A 140 17.34 0.88 7.75
N ARG A 141 18.42 0.22 7.33
CA ARG A 141 19.71 0.89 7.19
C ARG A 141 19.67 2.03 6.18
N GLY A 142 20.13 3.20 6.59
CA GLY A 142 20.05 4.43 5.79
C GLY A 142 18.61 4.89 5.47
N ALA A 143 17.58 4.35 6.12
CA ALA A 143 16.21 4.80 5.94
C ALA A 143 15.98 6.16 6.62
N ARG A 144 15.18 7.02 5.99
CA ARG A 144 14.90 8.38 6.47
C ARG A 144 13.62 8.43 7.29
N LEU A 145 13.75 8.54 8.61
CA LEU A 145 12.63 8.47 9.55
C LEU A 145 12.22 9.83 10.14
N GLU A 146 12.70 10.96 9.59
CA GLU A 146 12.42 12.27 10.18
C GLU A 146 10.91 12.56 10.21
N GLY A 147 10.37 12.84 11.40
CA GLY A 147 8.95 13.16 11.58
C GLY A 147 7.99 11.95 11.55
N CYS A 148 8.48 10.71 11.51
CA CYS A 148 7.62 9.53 11.63
C CYS A 148 6.97 9.42 13.02
N ASP A 149 5.71 8.98 13.06
CA ASP A 149 5.07 8.54 14.30
C ASP A 149 5.23 7.02 14.48
N LEU A 150 6.11 6.61 15.40
CA LEU A 150 6.37 5.21 15.75
C LEU A 150 5.65 4.78 17.04
N SER A 151 4.67 5.55 17.52
CA SER A 151 3.98 5.26 18.79
C SER A 151 3.39 3.84 18.80
N GLY A 152 3.83 3.02 19.74
CA GLY A 152 3.39 1.62 19.87
C GLY A 152 3.89 0.67 18.77
N ALA A 153 4.80 1.10 17.89
CA ALA A 153 5.43 0.23 16.91
C ALA A 153 6.39 -0.77 17.59
N SER A 154 6.45 -2.00 17.09
CA SER A 154 7.45 -3.00 17.50
C SER A 154 8.64 -2.93 16.55
N LEU A 155 9.85 -2.84 17.10
CA LEU A 155 11.13 -2.74 16.36
C LEU A 155 12.13 -3.79 16.86
N ALA A 156 11.65 -4.93 17.37
CA ALA A 156 12.51 -5.92 17.98
C ALA A 156 13.48 -6.49 16.93
N GLY A 157 14.79 -6.30 17.14
CA GLY A 157 15.81 -6.75 16.20
C GLY A 157 15.90 -5.96 14.89
N ALA A 158 15.19 -4.83 14.76
CA ALA A 158 15.30 -3.97 13.60
C ALA A 158 16.70 -3.33 13.50
N ASP A 159 17.27 -3.25 12.30
CA ASP A 159 18.56 -2.62 12.06
C ASP A 159 18.38 -1.18 11.57
N LEU A 160 18.74 -0.21 12.40
CA LEU A 160 18.64 1.23 12.16
C LEU A 160 20.02 1.88 11.93
N SER A 161 21.05 1.08 11.63
CA SER A 161 22.39 1.63 11.37
C SER A 161 22.45 2.48 10.09
N GLU A 162 23.46 3.35 10.00
CA GLU A 162 23.72 4.19 8.82
C GLU A 162 24.49 3.44 7.73
#